data_AF-D1P192-F1
#
_entry.id   AF-D1P192-F1
#
_cell.length_a   1.000
_cell.length_b   1.000
_cell.length_c   1.000
_cell.angle_alpha   90.00
_cell.angle_beta   90.00
_cell.angle_gamma   90.00
#
_symmetry.space_group_name_H-M   'P 1'
#
loop_
_entity.id
_entity.type
_entity.pdbx_description
1 polymer ?
#
loop_
_entity_poly.entity_id
_entity_poly.type
_entity_poly.pdbx_seq_one_letter_code
_entity_poly.pdbx_strand_id
1 'polypeptide(L)'
;MMKETEKTQIKTLSDRLDLVRHQMASMQLTNEAEKYAELEKEKATLEVEIARVKETRNKKLSKEAQKLMDMPFKRPITKKEQADMGKLKKSVRGLVIVHPMTALGREMELDAMTGFSKTDF
;
A
#
# COMPACT_ATOMS: atom_id res chain seq x y z
N MET A 1 8.53 -1.45 16.36
CA MET A 1 7.50 -0.52 15.85
C MET A 1 8.01 0.12 14.56
N MET A 2 7.70 -0.44 13.38
CA MET A 2 8.09 0.14 12.07
C MET A 2 7.17 -0.41 10.97
N LYS A 3 5.91 0.03 10.89
CA LYS A 3 5.03 -0.32 9.75
C LYS A 3 4.40 0.87 9.03
N GLU A 4 4.59 2.12 9.50
CA GLU A 4 3.96 3.29 8.88
C GLU A 4 4.91 4.25 8.16
N THR A 5 6.23 4.07 8.28
CA THR A 5 7.20 5.01 7.70
C THR A 5 7.07 5.12 6.18
N GLU A 6 6.89 4.00 5.47
CA GLU A 6 6.86 3.99 4.00
C GLU A 6 5.58 4.63 3.44
N LYS A 7 4.43 4.40 4.08
CA LYS A 7 3.17 5.02 3.64
C LYS A 7 3.21 6.53 3.87
N THR A 8 3.72 6.96 5.02
CA THR A 8 3.90 8.37 5.34
C THR A 8 4.94 9.01 4.42
N GLN A 9 6.04 8.32 4.13
CA GLN A 9 7.09 8.81 3.24
C GLN A 9 6.59 8.95 1.80
N ILE A 10 5.83 7.99 1.27
CA ILE A 10 5.18 8.11 -0.04
C ILE A 10 4.26 9.33 -0.04
N LYS A 11 3.45 9.52 1.01
CA LYS A 11 2.56 10.68 1.12
C LYS A 11 3.35 11.98 1.08
N THR A 12 4.36 12.15 1.94
CA THR A 12 5.19 13.36 1.99
C THR A 12 5.89 13.65 0.67
N LEU A 13 6.45 12.63 0.01
CA LEU A 13 7.07 12.79 -1.31
C LEU A 13 6.05 13.18 -2.38
N SER A 14 4.83 12.64 -2.30
CA SER A 14 3.75 12.96 -3.25
C SER A 14 3.22 14.38 -3.03
N ASP A 15 3.02 14.79 -1.77
CA ASP A 15 2.63 16.15 -1.40
C ASP A 15 3.67 17.18 -1.90
N ARG A 16 4.97 16.85 -1.79
CA ARG A 16 6.07 17.69 -2.33
C ARG A 16 6.07 17.73 -3.86
N LEU A 17 5.82 16.60 -4.51
CA LEU A 17 5.71 16.53 -5.97
C LEU A 17 4.55 17.38 -6.49
N ASP A 18 3.41 17.35 -5.80
CA ASP A 18 2.24 18.16 -6.16
C ASP A 18 2.49 19.66 -5.94
N LEU A 19 3.23 20.04 -4.89
CA LEU A 19 3.67 21.41 -4.70
C LEU A 19 4.56 21.89 -5.85
N VAL A 20 5.54 21.09 -6.26
CA VAL A 20 6.43 21.40 -7.41
C VAL A 20 5.62 21.54 -8.69
N ARG A 21 4.66 20.63 -8.94
CA ARG A 21 3.76 20.71 -10.11
C ARG A 21 2.90 21.97 -10.11
N HIS A 22 2.36 22.36 -8.96
CA HIS A 22 1.58 23.58 -8.82
C HIS A 22 2.45 24.83 -9.04
N GLN A 23 3.68 24.84 -8.50
CA GLN A 23 4.64 25.92 -8.72
C GLN A 23 4.97 26.07 -10.21
N MET A 24 5.29 24.97 -10.91
CA MET A 24 5.54 24.99 -12.35
C MET A 24 4.34 25.48 -13.16
N ALA A 25 3.11 25.11 -12.77
CA ALA A 25 1.89 25.55 -13.45
C ALA A 25 1.61 27.05 -13.27
N SER A 26 2.05 27.63 -12.14
CA SER A 26 1.93 29.07 -11.87
C SER A 26 3.03 29.92 -12.51
N MET A 27 4.10 29.31 -13.03
CA MET A 27 5.21 30.02 -13.66
C MET A 27 4.95 30.29 -15.15
N GLN A 28 5.29 31.50 -15.59
CA GLN A 28 5.37 31.80 -17.03
C GLN A 28 6.73 31.33 -17.57
N LEU A 29 6.69 30.30 -18.43
CA LEU A 29 7.85 29.65 -19.08
C LEU A 29 8.85 30.63 -19.72
N THR A 30 8.41 31.83 -20.08
CA THR A 30 9.20 32.82 -20.83
C THR A 30 10.13 33.68 -19.96
N ASN A 31 9.88 33.83 -18.66
CA ASN A 31 10.69 34.67 -17.76
C ASN A 31 11.53 33.86 -16.75
N GLU A 32 11.16 32.60 -16.45
CA GLU A 32 11.79 31.78 -15.40
C GLU A 32 12.33 30.43 -15.95
N ALA A 33 12.87 30.42 -17.18
CA ALA A 33 13.29 29.20 -17.87
C ALA A 33 14.34 28.37 -17.09
N GLU A 34 15.31 29.01 -16.45
CA GLU A 34 16.34 28.33 -15.64
C GLU A 34 15.73 27.62 -14.42
N LYS A 35 14.81 28.31 -13.73
CA LYS A 35 14.12 27.79 -12.55
C LYS A 35 13.12 26.70 -12.91
N TYR A 36 12.49 26.78 -14.08
CA TYR A 36 11.66 25.70 -14.62
C TYR A 36 12.49 24.43 -14.87
N ALA A 37 13.70 24.56 -15.44
CA ALA A 37 14.60 23.44 -15.66
C ALA A 37 15.09 22.80 -14.35
N GLU A 38 15.29 23.58 -13.29
CA GLU A 38 15.59 23.06 -11.95
C GLU A 38 14.41 22.29 -11.34
N LEU A 39 13.19 22.83 -11.44
CA LEU A 39 11.99 22.16 -10.95
C LEU A 39 11.66 20.89 -11.73
N GLU A 40 11.95 20.82 -13.03
CA GLU A 40 11.84 19.57 -13.79
C GLU A 40 12.82 18.50 -13.29
N LYS A 41 14.06 18.89 -12.98
CA LYS A 41 15.04 17.96 -12.38
C LYS A 41 14.56 17.48 -11.02
N GLU A 42 14.05 18.37 -10.17
CA GLU A 42 13.49 18.00 -8.86
C GLU A 42 12.26 17.08 -9.00
N LYS A 43 11.36 17.37 -9.95
CA LYS A 43 10.21 16.51 -10.26
C LYS A 43 10.67 15.10 -10.64
N ALA A 44 11.66 14.99 -11.53
CA ALA A 44 12.19 13.70 -11.98
C ALA A 44 12.82 12.91 -10.82
N THR A 45 13.59 13.57 -9.94
CA THR A 45 14.18 12.89 -8.78
C THR A 45 13.11 12.43 -7.78
N LEU A 46 12.08 13.25 -7.52
CA LEU A 46 10.95 12.88 -6.68
C LEU A 46 10.17 11.69 -7.26
N GLU A 47 9.93 11.66 -8.57
CA GLU A 47 9.24 10.53 -9.23
C GLU A 47 10.03 9.23 -9.13
N VAL A 48 11.36 9.28 -9.34
CA VAL A 48 12.26 8.14 -9.14
C VAL A 48 12.26 7.66 -7.69
N GLU A 49 12.30 8.58 -6.74
CA GLU A 49 12.30 8.22 -5.32
C GLU A 49 10.95 7.59 -4.89
N ILE A 50 9.83 8.14 -5.34
CA ILE A 50 8.50 7.57 -5.12
C ILE A 50 8.41 6.16 -5.71
N ALA A 51 8.93 5.95 -6.93
CA ALA A 51 8.95 4.64 -7.57
C ALA A 51 9.77 3.63 -6.74
N ARG A 52 10.96 4.02 -6.27
CA ARG A 52 11.82 3.19 -5.41
C ARG A 52 11.13 2.79 -4.10
N VAL A 53 10.46 3.74 -3.43
CA VAL A 53 9.76 3.45 -2.17
C VAL A 53 8.54 2.56 -2.42
N LYS A 54 7.80 2.78 -3.51
CA LYS A 54 6.69 1.90 -3.93
C LYS A 54 7.15 0.48 -4.22
N GLU A 55 8.27 0.31 -4.92
CA GLU A 55 8.83 -1.01 -5.22
C GLU A 55 9.22 -1.76 -3.93
N THR A 56 9.84 -1.06 -2.99
CA THR A 56 10.22 -1.62 -1.68
C THR A 56 8.98 -2.11 -0.92
N ARG A 57 7.92 -1.29 -0.93
CA ARG A 57 6.63 -1.65 -0.33
C ARG A 57 6.01 -2.87 -1.02
N ASN A 58 6.02 -2.93 -2.35
CA ASN A 58 5.49 -4.07 -3.11
C ASN A 58 6.26 -5.36 -2.81
N LYS A 59 7.60 -5.30 -2.74
CA LYS A 59 8.43 -6.44 -2.33
C LYS A 59 8.06 -6.96 -0.93
N LYS A 60 7.74 -6.07 0.01
CA LYS A 60 7.27 -6.46 1.35
C LYS A 60 5.88 -7.09 1.31
N LEU A 61 4.95 -6.50 0.57
CA LEU A 61 3.59 -7.04 0.38
C LEU A 61 3.62 -8.43 -0.25
N SER A 62 4.44 -8.63 -1.28
CA SER A 62 4.62 -9.94 -1.92
C SER A 62 5.15 -11.00 -0.93
N LYS A 63 6.13 -10.66 -0.08
CA LYS A 63 6.60 -11.56 0.98
C LYS A 63 5.53 -11.86 2.03
N GLU A 64 4.68 -10.88 2.38
CA GLU A 64 3.54 -11.11 3.27
C GLU A 64 2.47 -11.98 2.61
N ALA A 65 2.18 -11.77 1.32
CA ALA A 65 1.26 -12.59 0.54
C ALA A 65 1.70 -14.05 0.50
N GLN A 66 2.98 -14.30 0.21
CA GLN A 66 3.53 -15.66 0.19
C GLN A 66 3.32 -16.37 1.54
N LYS A 67 3.64 -15.68 2.66
CA LYS A 67 3.44 -16.23 4.01
C LYS A 67 1.98 -16.58 4.31
N LEU A 68 1.02 -15.84 3.76
CA LEU A 68 -0.40 -16.13 3.92
C LEU A 68 -0.81 -17.31 3.02
N MET A 69 -0.31 -17.37 1.79
CA MET A 69 -0.56 -18.49 0.88
C MET A 69 -0.03 -19.82 1.42
N ASP A 70 1.10 -19.78 2.13
CA ASP A 70 1.74 -20.93 2.79
C ASP A 70 0.98 -21.43 4.04
N MET A 71 -0.05 -20.70 4.51
CA MET A 71 -0.84 -21.16 5.65
C MET A 71 -1.76 -22.33 5.27
N PRO A 72 -1.92 -23.33 6.17
CA PRO A 72 -2.68 -24.55 5.87
C PRO A 72 -4.19 -24.31 5.74
N PHE A 73 -4.76 -23.40 6.54
CA PHE A 73 -6.20 -23.13 6.53
C PHE A 73 -6.47 -21.75 5.95
N LYS A 74 -7.16 -21.71 4.81
CA LYS A 74 -7.60 -20.48 4.16
C LYS A 74 -8.99 -20.66 3.57
N ARG A 75 -9.89 -19.74 3.91
CA ARG A 75 -11.24 -19.71 3.31
C ARG A 75 -11.88 -18.32 3.37
N PRO A 76 -12.82 -18.03 2.46
CA PRO A 76 -13.67 -16.85 2.56
C PRO A 76 -14.45 -16.82 3.88
N ILE A 77 -14.55 -15.66 4.50
CA ILE A 77 -15.31 -15.41 5.72
C ILE A 77 -16.76 -15.10 5.33
N THR A 78 -17.69 -15.83 5.92
CA THR A 78 -19.13 -15.67 5.65
C THR A 78 -19.67 -14.37 6.26
N LYS A 79 -20.82 -13.88 5.77
CA LYS A 79 -21.44 -12.65 6.30
C LYS A 79 -21.77 -12.73 7.80
N LYS A 80 -22.14 -13.92 8.29
CA LYS A 80 -22.41 -14.15 9.73
C LYS A 80 -21.13 -13.96 10.54
N GLU A 81 -20.03 -14.54 10.08
CA GLU A 81 -18.72 -14.41 10.72
C GLU A 81 -18.14 -12.99 10.61
N GLN A 82 -18.44 -12.27 9.52
CA GLN A 82 -18.12 -10.85 9.39
C GLN A 82 -18.88 -10.00 10.41
N ALA A 83 -20.13 -10.35 10.75
CA ALA A 83 -20.87 -9.69 11.82
C ALA A 83 -20.28 -10.01 13.21
N ASP A 84 -19.86 -11.26 13.43
CA ASP A 84 -19.30 -11.74 14.70
C ASP A 84 -17.76 -11.78 14.74
N MET A 85 -17.11 -10.76 14.14
CA MET A 85 -15.66 -10.77 13.98
C MET A 85 -14.88 -10.85 15.30
N GLY A 86 -15.44 -10.26 16.36
CA GLY A 86 -14.85 -10.33 17.70
C GLY A 86 -14.82 -11.74 18.27
N LYS A 87 -15.86 -12.55 18.01
CA LYS A 87 -15.92 -13.95 18.43
C LYS A 87 -14.94 -14.79 17.61
N LEU A 88 -14.93 -14.63 16.29
CA LEU A 88 -14.06 -15.39 15.40
C LEU A 88 -12.57 -15.17 15.73
N LYS A 89 -12.15 -13.91 15.92
CA LYS A 89 -10.76 -13.57 16.28
C LYS A 89 -10.35 -14.08 17.67
N LYS A 90 -11.30 -14.26 18.59
CA LYS A 90 -11.04 -14.85 19.92
C LYS A 90 -10.93 -16.36 19.85
N SER A 91 -11.78 -17.02 19.06
CA SER A 91 -11.75 -18.47 18.87
C SER A 91 -10.50 -18.93 18.11
N VAL A 92 -10.06 -18.14 17.12
CA VAL A 92 -8.97 -18.50 16.21
C VAL A 92 -7.77 -17.61 16.48
N ARG A 93 -6.89 -18.05 17.37
CA ARG A 93 -5.71 -17.27 17.74
C ARG A 93 -4.75 -17.15 16.56
N GLY A 94 -4.51 -15.91 16.12
CA GLY A 94 -3.62 -15.62 15.00
C GLY A 94 -4.30 -15.62 13.63
N LEU A 95 -5.64 -15.57 13.58
CA LEU A 95 -6.39 -15.37 12.35
C LEU A 95 -5.98 -14.05 11.67
N VAL A 96 -5.52 -14.15 10.43
CA VAL A 96 -5.26 -13.01 9.56
C VAL A 96 -6.39 -12.87 8.57
N ILE A 97 -6.94 -11.67 8.41
CA ILE A 97 -8.05 -11.40 7.51
C ILE A 97 -7.60 -10.41 6.46
N VAL A 98 -7.80 -10.78 5.19
CA VAL A 98 -7.47 -9.93 4.04
C VAL A 98 -8.75 -9.59 3.29
N HIS A 99 -8.92 -8.30 3.02
CA HIS A 99 -10.05 -7.79 2.25
C HIS A 99 -9.69 -7.72 0.75
N PRO A 100 -10.60 -8.07 -0.17
CA PRO A 100 -10.32 -8.13 -1.62
C PRO A 100 -9.77 -6.82 -2.18
N MET A 101 -10.35 -5.68 -1.78
CA MET A 101 -9.92 -4.36 -2.26
C MET A 101 -8.57 -3.87 -1.71
N THR A 102 -7.95 -4.56 -0.75
CA THR A 102 -6.64 -4.12 -0.22
C THR A 102 -5.53 -4.39 -1.22
N ALA A 103 -4.40 -3.70 -1.12
CA ALA A 103 -3.25 -3.95 -2.00
C ALA A 103 -2.82 -5.43 -1.97
N LEU A 104 -2.86 -6.05 -0.79
CA LEU A 104 -2.58 -7.46 -0.61
C LEU A 104 -3.67 -8.36 -1.23
N GLY A 105 -4.94 -8.02 -1.03
CA GLY A 105 -6.06 -8.78 -1.60
C GLY A 105 -6.10 -8.73 -3.13
N ARG A 106 -5.73 -7.61 -3.74
CA ARG A 106 -5.61 -7.48 -5.20
C ARG A 106 -4.44 -8.30 -5.75
N GLU A 107 -3.29 -8.27 -5.08
CA GLU A 107 -2.12 -9.08 -5.46
C GLU A 107 -2.42 -10.58 -5.39
N MET A 108 -3.22 -11.00 -4.40
CA MET A 108 -3.61 -12.38 -4.19
C MET A 108 -4.87 -12.79 -4.97
N GLU A 109 -5.41 -11.90 -5.82
CA GLU A 109 -6.63 -12.13 -6.61
C GLU A 109 -7.82 -12.62 -5.75
N LEU A 110 -8.00 -12.04 -4.56
CA LEU A 110 -9.11 -12.40 -3.68
C LEU A 110 -10.39 -11.71 -4.14
N ASP A 111 -11.46 -12.48 -4.34
CA ASP A 111 -12.80 -11.95 -4.65
C ASP A 111 -13.61 -11.58 -3.41
N ALA A 112 -13.32 -12.24 -2.29
CA ALA A 112 -14.05 -12.09 -1.03
C ALA A 112 -13.10 -11.91 0.15
N MET A 113 -13.64 -11.38 1.26
CA MET A 113 -12.87 -11.29 2.51
C MET A 113 -12.44 -12.69 2.92
N THR A 114 -11.12 -12.94 2.96
CA THR A 114 -10.55 -14.27 3.16
C THR A 114 -9.76 -14.29 4.46
N GLY A 115 -10.00 -15.33 5.26
CA GLY A 115 -9.24 -15.61 6.47
C GLY A 115 -8.11 -16.58 6.19
N PHE A 116 -6.99 -16.40 6.87
CA PHE A 116 -5.81 -17.26 6.85
C PHE A 116 -5.41 -17.59 8.29
N SER A 117 -5.19 -18.87 8.57
CA SER A 117 -4.85 -19.36 9.91
C SER A 117 -3.99 -20.61 9.87
N LYS A 118 -3.26 -20.84 10.96
CA LYS A 118 -2.54 -22.09 11.21
C LYS A 118 -3.44 -23.19 11.75
N THR A 119 -4.56 -22.81 12.37
CA THR A 119 -5.58 -23.72 12.90
C THR A 119 -6.86 -23.59 12.09
N ASP A 120 -7.60 -24.68 11.99
CA ASP A 120 -8.90 -24.68 11.31
C ASP A 120 -9.89 -23.71 11.98
N PHE A 121 -10.81 -23.15 11.18
CA PHE A 121 -11.81 -22.20 11.63
C PHE A 121 -13.02 -22.13 10.71
#